data_AF-A0A1G1THU0-F1
#
_entry.id   AF-A0A1G1THU0-F1
#
_cell.length_a   1.000
_cell.length_b   1.000
_cell.length_c   1.000
_cell.angle_alpha   90.00
_cell.angle_beta   90.00
_cell.angle_gamma   90.00
#
_symmetry.space_group_name_H-M   'P 1'
#
loop_
_entity.id
_entity.type
_entity.pdbx_description
1 polymer ?
#
loop_
_entity_poly.entity_id
_entity_poly.type
_entity_poly.pdbx_seq_one_letter_code
_entity_poly.pdbx_strand_id
1 'polypeptide(L)'
;MALLLTGAAYWGLAYATPRTHFGQLLGLFAVAGAAYAWLLHTRLPLRWGLGAALVFRLLWLPATPALSNDFYRFRWDGLLVSHGHNPFAKTPRQLLAATPTDSAALPLPELRHLLPLLNSPAYFSVYPPVCQALYGAAARAFPTSQTGFLMVVRGALLLADAGAAALLLWLLPLAGWPARRALAYLLHPLAVVEVMGNVHMEGAVVFFLLLTGALLARRRAGWPPGAGPGRGHQAAAAAGAAAAGPAAGAAALSLVFGGAGGQPRAAVSPLSFVGFTAAHRPQPGLVFPKF
;
A
#
# COMPACT_ATOMS: atom_id res chain seq x y z
N MET A 1 -2.19 6.03 25.58
CA MET A 1 -1.80 7.42 25.26
C MET A 1 -1.46 7.61 23.79
N ALA A 2 -0.39 6.98 23.26
CA ALA A 2 0.01 7.16 21.86
C ALA A 2 -1.12 6.94 20.82
N LEU A 3 -1.90 5.86 20.95
CA LEU A 3 -3.08 5.62 20.09
C LEU A 3 -4.13 6.74 20.15
N LEU A 4 -4.34 7.32 21.34
CA LEU A 4 -5.30 8.43 21.52
C LEU A 4 -4.78 9.70 20.84
N LEU A 5 -3.48 9.99 20.97
CA LEU A 5 -2.84 11.12 20.29
C LEU A 5 -2.93 10.97 18.77
N THR A 6 -2.66 9.77 18.24
CA THR A 6 -2.82 9.48 16.82
C THR A 6 -4.27 9.68 16.37
N GLY A 7 -5.24 9.14 17.11
CA GLY A 7 -6.66 9.29 16.80
C GLY A 7 -7.14 10.75 16.84
N ALA A 8 -6.71 11.51 17.85
CA ALA A 8 -7.01 12.94 17.97
C ALA A 8 -6.38 13.74 16.82
N ALA A 9 -5.15 13.43 16.43
CA ALA A 9 -4.50 14.05 15.28
C ALA A 9 -5.25 13.76 13.98
N TYR A 10 -5.66 12.51 13.73
CA TYR A 10 -6.47 12.17 12.56
C TYR A 10 -7.83 12.84 12.57
N TRP A 11 -8.51 12.90 13.71
CA TRP A 11 -9.77 13.63 13.82
C TRP A 11 -9.58 15.12 13.48
N GLY A 12 -8.53 15.75 14.02
CA GLY A 12 -8.18 17.13 13.72
C GLY A 12 -7.90 17.35 12.22
N LEU A 13 -7.15 16.44 11.60
CA LEU A 13 -6.87 16.49 10.15
C LEU A 13 -8.13 16.30 9.30
N ALA A 14 -9.02 15.38 9.70
CA ALA A 14 -10.21 15.01 8.94
C ALA A 14 -11.34 16.04 9.03
N TYR A 15 -11.51 16.68 10.18
CA TYR A 15 -12.72 17.47 10.48
C TYR A 15 -12.47 18.91 10.88
N ALA A 16 -11.24 19.28 11.24
CA ALA A 16 -10.95 20.59 11.82
C ALA A 16 -9.80 21.35 11.12
N THR A 17 -9.26 20.83 10.01
CA THR A 17 -8.08 21.40 9.34
C THR A 17 -8.36 21.69 7.86
N PRO A 18 -8.59 22.95 7.48
CA PRO A 18 -8.58 23.37 6.09
C PRO A 18 -7.19 23.16 5.47
N ARG A 19 -7.13 22.75 4.20
CA ARG A 19 -5.87 22.49 3.48
C ARG A 19 -4.87 23.65 3.52
N THR A 20 -5.37 24.89 3.51
CA THR A 20 -4.56 26.12 3.48
C THR A 20 -3.89 26.43 4.82
N HIS A 21 -4.31 25.78 5.91
CA HIS A 21 -3.78 26.02 7.25
C HIS A 21 -2.48 25.22 7.48
N PHE A 22 -1.41 25.63 6.80
CA PHE A 22 -0.13 24.93 6.80
C PHE A 22 0.41 24.60 8.21
N GLY A 23 0.38 25.56 9.14
CA GLY A 23 0.90 25.35 10.50
C GLY A 23 0.12 24.27 11.26
N GLN A 24 -1.21 24.26 11.14
CA GLN A 24 -2.07 23.25 11.76
C GLN A 24 -1.84 21.87 11.12
N LEU A 25 -1.75 21.82 9.79
CA LEU A 25 -1.46 20.60 9.04
C LEU A 25 -0.13 19.98 9.48
N LEU A 26 0.95 20.79 9.47
CA LEU A 26 2.28 20.37 9.87
C LEU A 26 2.30 19.91 11.34
N GLY A 27 1.67 20.67 12.23
CA GLY A 27 1.59 20.33 13.66
C GLY A 27 0.89 19.00 13.90
N LEU A 28 -0.26 18.76 13.26
CA LEU A 28 -1.01 17.51 13.42
C LEU A 28 -0.28 16.31 12.81
N PHE A 29 0.38 16.47 11.65
CA PHE A 29 1.23 15.43 11.10
C PHE A 29 2.46 15.15 11.99
N ALA A 30 3.06 16.17 12.59
CA ALA A 30 4.15 16.01 13.54
C ALA A 30 3.70 15.24 14.79
N VAL A 31 2.52 15.56 15.34
CA VAL A 31 1.91 14.81 16.46
C VAL A 31 1.64 13.36 16.06
N ALA A 32 1.02 13.13 14.90
CA ALA A 32 0.74 11.79 14.41
C ALA A 32 2.04 10.98 14.18
N GLY A 33 3.07 11.60 13.61
CA GLY A 33 4.39 11.01 13.37
C GLY A 33 5.14 10.69 14.66
N ALA A 34 5.14 11.60 15.64
CA ALA A 34 5.75 11.36 16.94
C ALA A 34 5.01 10.26 17.72
N ALA A 35 3.68 10.26 17.70
CA ALA A 35 2.87 9.20 18.30
C ALA A 35 3.10 7.85 17.61
N TYR A 36 3.25 7.84 16.27
CA TYR A 36 3.62 6.64 15.51
C TYR A 36 5.01 6.12 15.89
N ALA A 37 6.03 6.98 15.94
CA ALA A 37 7.37 6.60 16.40
C ALA A 37 7.32 6.02 17.82
N TRP A 38 6.57 6.64 18.73
CA TRP A 38 6.34 6.10 20.06
C TRP A 38 5.72 4.69 20.00
N LEU A 39 4.66 4.49 19.21
CA LEU A 39 4.02 3.18 19.02
C LEU A 39 4.98 2.10 18.53
N LEU A 40 5.91 2.42 17.62
CA LEU A 40 6.91 1.46 17.13
C LEU A 40 7.83 0.94 18.25
N HIS A 41 8.18 1.81 19.20
CA HIS A 41 9.01 1.45 20.36
C HIS A 41 8.22 0.80 21.49
N THR A 42 6.89 0.86 21.47
CA THR A 42 6.06 0.10 22.41
C THR A 42 5.97 -1.37 22.03
N ARG A 43 5.73 -2.25 23.02
CA ARG A 43 5.34 -3.65 22.79
C ARG A 43 3.84 -3.83 22.59
N LEU A 44 3.21 -2.98 21.76
CA LEU A 44 1.79 -3.07 21.42
C LEU A 44 1.43 -4.48 20.90
N PRO A 45 0.53 -5.22 21.56
CA PRO A 45 0.12 -6.54 21.09
C PRO A 45 -0.56 -6.46 19.73
N LEU A 46 -0.31 -7.46 18.87
CA LEU A 46 -0.77 -7.46 17.48
C LEU A 46 -2.27 -7.18 17.34
N ARG A 47 -3.11 -7.87 18.15
CA ARG A 47 -4.57 -7.68 18.15
C ARG A 47 -5.00 -6.21 18.35
N TRP A 48 -4.34 -5.50 19.27
CA TRP A 48 -4.65 -4.11 19.58
C TRP A 48 -4.15 -3.17 18.48
N GLY A 49 -2.98 -3.47 17.90
CA GLY A 49 -2.48 -2.74 16.74
C GLY A 49 -3.37 -2.88 15.51
N LEU A 50 -3.88 -4.08 15.23
CA LEU A 50 -4.83 -4.32 14.13
C LEU A 50 -6.17 -3.62 14.38
N GLY A 51 -6.70 -3.71 15.60
CA GLY A 51 -7.91 -2.99 15.99
C GLY A 51 -7.75 -1.47 15.82
N ALA A 52 -6.64 -0.90 16.28
CA ALA A 52 -6.34 0.51 16.10
C ALA A 52 -6.20 0.89 14.62
N ALA A 53 -5.49 0.09 13.82
CA ALA A 53 -5.34 0.34 12.39
C ALA A 53 -6.70 0.41 11.68
N LEU A 54 -7.62 -0.50 12.00
CA LEU A 54 -8.99 -0.50 11.48
C LEU A 54 -9.76 0.73 11.94
N VAL A 55 -9.78 1.02 13.25
CA VAL A 55 -10.49 2.19 13.80
C VAL A 55 -10.02 3.48 13.16
N PHE A 56 -8.70 3.64 12.97
CA PHE A 56 -8.16 4.82 12.29
C PHE A 56 -8.63 4.95 10.86
N ARG A 57 -8.82 3.86 10.11
CA ARG A 57 -9.37 3.91 8.75
C ARG A 57 -10.86 4.25 8.75
N LEU A 58 -11.62 3.66 9.68
CA LEU A 58 -13.05 3.92 9.83
C LEU A 58 -13.34 5.35 10.24
N LEU A 59 -12.44 5.99 11.00
CA LEU A 59 -12.52 7.40 11.36
C LEU A 59 -12.64 8.29 10.12
N TRP A 60 -11.96 7.99 9.02
CA TRP A 60 -12.00 8.80 7.79
C TRP A 60 -13.21 8.52 6.90
N LEU A 61 -13.95 7.45 7.14
CA LEU A 61 -15.01 7.00 6.24
C LEU A 61 -16.09 8.07 5.98
N PRO A 62 -16.61 8.80 6.99
CA PRO A 62 -17.60 9.85 6.77
C PRO A 62 -16.99 11.23 6.46
N ALA A 63 -15.66 11.37 6.50
CA ALA A 63 -15.00 12.65 6.24
C ALA A 63 -15.04 13.00 4.74
N THR A 64 -15.24 14.26 4.38
CA THR A 64 -14.94 14.70 3.00
C THR A 64 -13.43 14.90 2.89
N PRO A 65 -12.75 14.44 1.82
CA PRO A 65 -11.32 14.66 1.65
C PRO A 65 -10.97 16.15 1.79
N ALA A 66 -10.14 16.46 2.79
CA ALA A 66 -9.81 17.84 3.13
C ALA A 66 -8.46 18.28 2.54
N LEU A 67 -7.57 17.33 2.20
CA LEU A 67 -6.18 17.64 1.82
C LEU A 67 -5.90 17.47 0.32
N SER A 68 -6.83 16.88 -0.44
CA SER A 68 -6.75 16.70 -1.88
C SER A 68 -8.11 16.98 -2.54
N ASN A 69 -8.06 17.50 -3.78
CA ASN A 69 -9.23 17.75 -4.62
C ASN A 69 -9.39 16.69 -5.72
N ASP A 70 -8.50 15.70 -5.78
CA ASP A 70 -8.48 14.70 -6.85
C ASP A 70 -9.78 13.90 -6.93
N PHE A 71 -10.48 13.71 -5.81
CA PHE A 71 -11.75 13.02 -5.78
C PHE A 71 -12.84 13.69 -6.65
N TYR A 72 -12.77 15.00 -6.87
CA TYR A 72 -13.66 15.67 -7.82
C TYR A 72 -13.39 15.22 -9.25
N ARG A 73 -12.11 14.98 -9.59
CA ARG A 73 -11.71 14.43 -10.89
C ARG A 73 -12.15 12.98 -11.03
N PHE A 74 -12.06 12.17 -9.96
CA PHE A 74 -12.58 10.80 -9.95
C PHE A 74 -14.08 10.80 -10.23
N ARG A 75 -14.83 11.67 -9.55
CA ARG A 75 -16.29 11.79 -9.74
C ARG A 75 -16.65 12.28 -11.14
N TRP A 76 -15.92 13.27 -11.67
CA TRP A 76 -16.09 13.75 -13.04
C TRP A 76 -15.94 12.60 -14.03
N ASP A 77 -14.82 11.87 -13.97
CA ASP A 77 -14.57 10.77 -14.89
C ASP A 77 -15.58 9.64 -14.69
N GLY A 78 -15.94 9.34 -13.44
CA GLY A 78 -16.97 8.36 -13.11
C GLY A 78 -18.32 8.69 -13.76
N LEU A 79 -18.74 9.96 -13.74
CA LEU A 79 -19.96 10.39 -14.42
C LEU A 79 -19.88 10.24 -15.95
N LEU A 80 -18.72 10.46 -16.55
CA LEU A 80 -18.54 10.20 -17.99
C LEU A 80 -18.66 8.70 -18.29
N VAL A 81 -17.92 7.87 -17.54
CA VAL A 81 -17.90 6.42 -17.71
C VAL A 81 -19.29 5.82 -17.48
N SER A 82 -20.04 6.29 -16.47
CA SER A 82 -21.37 5.76 -16.16
C SER A 82 -22.41 6.05 -17.25
N HIS A 83 -22.13 7.01 -18.13
CA HIS A 83 -22.95 7.39 -19.28
C HIS A 83 -22.32 6.97 -20.62
N GLY A 84 -21.33 6.07 -20.60
CA GLY A 84 -20.72 5.51 -21.82
C GLY A 84 -19.72 6.42 -22.53
N HIS A 85 -19.29 7.51 -21.90
CA HIS A 85 -18.31 8.42 -22.47
C HIS A 85 -16.88 8.07 -22.03
N ASN A 86 -15.94 8.21 -22.96
CA ASN A 86 -14.52 7.98 -22.71
C ASN A 86 -13.90 9.18 -21.96
N PRO A 87 -13.42 9.02 -20.70
CA PRO A 87 -12.84 10.12 -19.91
C PRO A 87 -11.47 10.59 -20.43
N PHE A 88 -10.85 9.83 -21.34
CA PHE A 88 -9.56 10.17 -21.95
C PHE A 88 -9.69 11.02 -23.22
N ALA A 89 -10.90 11.14 -23.78
CA ALA A 89 -11.09 11.75 -25.10
C ALA A 89 -10.99 13.28 -25.11
N LYS A 90 -11.42 13.94 -24.03
CA LYS A 90 -11.44 15.40 -23.90
C LYS A 90 -11.08 15.81 -22.48
N THR A 91 -10.45 16.98 -22.34
CA THR A 91 -10.32 17.64 -21.04
C THR A 91 -11.70 18.12 -20.56
N PRO A 92 -11.91 18.30 -19.24
CA PRO A 92 -13.15 18.85 -18.70
C PRO A 92 -13.58 20.17 -19.34
N ARG A 93 -12.63 21.09 -19.54
CA ARG A 93 -12.87 22.40 -20.16
C ARG A 93 -13.29 22.27 -21.63
N GLN A 94 -12.63 21.39 -22.40
CA GLN A 94 -13.01 21.14 -23.80
C GLN A 94 -14.39 20.52 -23.93
N LEU A 95 -14.75 19.59 -23.03
CA LEU A 95 -16.05 18.91 -23.06
C LEU A 95 -17.20 19.90 -22.84
N LEU A 96 -17.08 20.82 -21.88
CA LEU A 96 -18.15 21.79 -21.60
C LEU A 96 -18.14 23.01 -22.54
N ALA A 97 -17.02 23.35 -23.18
CA ALA A 97 -16.96 24.42 -24.17
C ALA A 97 -17.64 24.05 -25.51
N ALA A 98 -17.55 22.79 -25.91
CA ALA A 98 -18.17 22.26 -27.12
C ALA A 98 -18.85 20.92 -26.78
N THR A 99 -19.96 21.03 -26.04
CA THR A 99 -20.73 19.86 -25.62
C THR A 99 -21.26 19.13 -26.86
N PRO A 100 -21.00 17.82 -27.05
CA PRO A 100 -21.41 17.08 -28.24
C PRO A 100 -22.92 17.18 -28.48
N THR A 101 -23.39 17.18 -29.73
CA THR A 101 -24.84 17.24 -30.02
C THR A 101 -25.61 16.03 -29.48
N ASP A 102 -24.94 14.87 -29.37
CA ASP A 102 -25.46 13.63 -28.74
C ASP A 102 -25.40 13.65 -27.19
N SER A 103 -25.14 14.80 -26.58
CA SER A 103 -24.98 14.97 -25.12
C SER A 103 -26.28 14.99 -24.33
N ALA A 104 -27.42 14.68 -24.94
CA ALA A 104 -28.68 14.48 -24.22
C ALA A 104 -28.58 13.43 -23.09
N ALA A 105 -27.55 12.57 -23.13
CA ALA A 105 -27.23 11.58 -22.11
C ALA A 105 -26.17 12.01 -21.05
N LEU A 106 -25.57 13.20 -21.14
CA LEU A 106 -24.56 13.63 -20.16
C LEU A 106 -25.22 14.33 -18.94
N PRO A 107 -24.74 14.07 -17.71
CA PRO A 107 -25.21 14.74 -16.50
C PRO A 107 -24.62 16.17 -16.41
N LEU A 108 -25.05 17.05 -17.32
CA LEU A 108 -24.53 18.41 -17.45
C LEU A 108 -24.67 19.27 -16.19
N PRO A 109 -25.76 19.20 -15.40
CA PRO A 109 -25.85 19.95 -14.14
C PRO A 109 -24.72 19.58 -13.17
N GLU A 110 -24.47 18.29 -12.97
CA GLU A 110 -23.43 17.78 -12.08
C GLU A 110 -22.03 18.09 -12.60
N LEU A 111 -21.80 17.94 -13.91
CA LEU A 111 -20.51 18.25 -14.52
C LEU A 111 -20.20 19.75 -14.42
N ARG A 112 -21.16 20.64 -14.71
CA ARG A 112 -20.96 22.09 -14.55
C ARG A 112 -20.68 22.47 -13.10
N HIS A 113 -21.32 21.80 -12.14
CA HIS A 113 -21.04 22.01 -10.72
C HIS A 113 -19.64 21.55 -10.31
N LEU A 114 -19.14 20.44 -10.87
CA LEU A 114 -17.81 19.92 -10.58
C LEU A 114 -16.67 20.74 -11.20
N LEU A 115 -16.85 21.29 -12.40
CA LEU A 115 -15.79 21.98 -13.15
C LEU A 115 -14.96 22.97 -12.32
N PRO A 116 -15.54 23.91 -11.55
CA PRO A 116 -14.76 24.87 -10.76
C PRO A 116 -14.01 24.24 -9.57
N LEU A 117 -14.37 23.01 -9.15
CA LEU A 117 -13.76 22.30 -8.04
C LEU A 117 -12.55 21.45 -8.46
N LEU A 118 -12.44 21.17 -9.76
CA LEU A 118 -11.33 20.40 -10.31
C LEU A 118 -10.02 21.17 -10.17
N ASN A 119 -8.98 20.49 -9.68
CA ASN A 119 -7.60 20.96 -9.81
C ASN A 119 -7.02 20.71 -11.22
N SER A 120 -7.75 19.97 -12.08
CA SER A 120 -7.27 19.49 -13.38
C SER A 120 -8.22 19.74 -14.57
N PRO A 121 -8.91 20.91 -14.67
CA PRO A 121 -9.93 21.12 -15.70
C PRO A 121 -9.38 21.18 -17.13
N ALA A 122 -8.09 21.46 -17.29
CA ALA A 122 -7.39 21.54 -18.58
C ALA A 122 -6.56 20.29 -18.92
N TYR A 123 -6.63 19.23 -18.10
CA TYR A 123 -5.82 18.02 -18.30
C TYR A 123 -6.69 16.84 -18.72
N PHE A 124 -6.11 15.97 -19.54
CA PHE A 124 -6.71 14.67 -19.85
C PHE A 124 -6.71 13.79 -18.61
N SER A 125 -7.58 12.77 -18.60
CA SER A 125 -7.58 11.82 -17.50
C SER A 125 -6.29 11.00 -17.51
N VAL A 126 -5.74 10.77 -16.32
CA VAL A 126 -4.52 9.98 -16.10
C VAL A 126 -4.79 8.69 -15.34
N TYR A 127 -6.03 8.47 -14.89
CA TYR A 127 -6.35 7.33 -14.04
C TYR A 127 -6.51 6.05 -14.87
N PRO A 128 -5.90 4.92 -14.46
CA PRO A 128 -5.99 3.67 -15.21
C PRO A 128 -7.42 3.17 -15.42
N PRO A 129 -7.70 2.37 -16.46
CA PRO A 129 -9.04 1.85 -16.74
C PRO A 129 -9.71 1.12 -15.57
N VAL A 130 -8.95 0.44 -14.72
CA VAL A 130 -9.49 -0.24 -13.52
C VAL A 130 -10.03 0.78 -12.51
N CYS A 131 -9.36 1.93 -12.33
CA CYS A 131 -9.86 3.01 -11.49
C CYS A 131 -11.11 3.64 -12.12
N GLN A 132 -11.10 3.82 -13.45
CA GLN A 132 -12.25 4.36 -14.18
C GLN A 132 -13.49 3.48 -14.05
N ALA A 133 -13.33 2.16 -14.08
CA ALA A 133 -14.43 1.23 -13.84
C ALA A 133 -15.01 1.39 -12.43
N LEU A 134 -14.16 1.52 -11.40
CA LEU A 134 -14.60 1.78 -10.02
C LEU A 134 -15.34 3.12 -9.92
N TYR A 135 -14.80 4.19 -10.50
CA TYR A 135 -15.42 5.51 -10.48
C TYR A 135 -16.74 5.52 -11.23
N GLY A 136 -16.81 4.86 -12.38
CA GLY A 136 -18.04 4.67 -13.15
C GLY A 136 -19.10 3.90 -12.37
N ALA A 137 -18.73 2.82 -11.68
CA ALA A 137 -19.63 2.07 -10.82
C ALA A 137 -20.12 2.91 -9.62
N ALA A 138 -19.23 3.65 -8.97
CA ALA A 138 -19.57 4.55 -7.87
C ALA A 138 -20.50 5.68 -8.30
N ALA A 139 -20.24 6.31 -9.45
CA ALA A 139 -21.08 7.35 -10.02
C ALA A 139 -22.43 6.79 -10.50
N ARG A 140 -22.47 5.57 -11.04
CA ARG A 140 -23.73 4.90 -11.41
C ARG A 140 -24.60 4.58 -10.18
N ALA A 141 -23.98 4.15 -9.08
CA ALA A 141 -24.68 3.89 -7.82
C ALA A 141 -25.16 5.18 -7.15
N PHE A 142 -24.37 6.26 -7.23
CA PHE A 142 -24.65 7.54 -6.60
C PHE A 142 -24.45 8.72 -7.57
N PRO A 143 -25.35 8.90 -8.54
CA PRO A 143 -25.18 9.87 -9.62
C PRO A 143 -25.20 11.32 -9.12
N THR A 144 -25.95 11.63 -8.08
CA THR A 144 -26.11 12.99 -7.53
C THR A 144 -25.45 13.17 -6.16
N SER A 145 -25.00 12.09 -5.51
CA SER A 145 -24.47 12.13 -4.14
C SER A 145 -22.94 11.98 -4.12
N GLN A 146 -22.24 13.05 -3.77
CA GLN A 146 -20.80 13.03 -3.54
C GLN A 146 -20.40 12.09 -2.39
N THR A 147 -21.14 12.15 -1.28
CA THR A 147 -20.88 11.30 -0.11
C THR A 147 -21.06 9.83 -0.46
N GLY A 148 -22.13 9.48 -1.18
CA GLY A 148 -22.37 8.11 -1.63
C GLY A 148 -21.28 7.62 -2.58
N PHE A 149 -20.87 8.45 -3.54
CA PHE A 149 -19.74 8.15 -4.43
C PHE A 149 -18.46 7.85 -3.62
N LEU A 150 -18.11 8.71 -2.66
CA LEU A 150 -16.94 8.54 -1.81
C LEU A 150 -17.02 7.27 -0.96
N MET A 151 -18.20 6.90 -0.45
CA MET A 151 -18.40 5.68 0.32
C MET A 151 -18.08 4.43 -0.50
N VAL A 152 -18.48 4.37 -1.78
CA VAL A 152 -18.16 3.24 -2.66
C VAL A 152 -16.66 3.16 -2.92
N VAL A 153 -16.01 4.27 -3.27
CA VAL A 153 -14.56 4.29 -3.55
C VAL A 153 -13.76 3.94 -2.30
N ARG A 154 -14.10 4.51 -1.13
CA ARG A 154 -13.47 4.15 0.15
C ARG A 154 -13.74 2.72 0.57
N GLY A 155 -14.91 2.16 0.26
CA GLY A 155 -15.20 0.76 0.49
C GLY A 155 -14.23 -0.14 -0.28
N ALA A 156 -14.00 0.15 -1.56
CA ALA A 156 -13.03 -0.57 -2.38
C ALA A 156 -11.58 -0.41 -1.84
N LEU A 157 -11.19 0.81 -1.45
CA LEU A 157 -9.86 1.05 -0.86
C LEU A 157 -9.68 0.37 0.50
N LEU A 158 -10.70 0.37 1.35
CA LEU A 158 -10.67 -0.32 2.64
C LEU A 158 -10.52 -1.83 2.46
N LEU A 159 -11.20 -2.41 1.46
CA LEU A 159 -11.03 -3.82 1.11
C LEU A 159 -9.62 -4.12 0.59
N ALA A 160 -9.08 -3.27 -0.28
CA ALA A 160 -7.72 -3.42 -0.78
C ALA A 160 -6.69 -3.31 0.36
N ASP A 161 -6.84 -2.32 1.24
CA ASP A 161 -5.92 -2.12 2.36
C ASP A 161 -6.05 -3.22 3.43
N ALA A 162 -7.26 -3.74 3.68
CA ALA A 162 -7.45 -4.94 4.50
C ALA A 162 -6.82 -6.19 3.85
N GLY A 163 -6.91 -6.31 2.53
CA GLY A 163 -6.19 -7.33 1.77
C GLY A 163 -4.67 -7.19 1.90
N ALA A 164 -4.14 -5.96 1.85
CA ALA A 164 -2.73 -5.67 2.05
C ALA A 164 -2.30 -6.05 3.48
N ALA A 165 -3.12 -5.76 4.49
CA ALA A 165 -2.89 -6.19 5.86
C ALA A 165 -2.81 -7.72 5.98
N ALA A 166 -3.77 -8.44 5.39
CA ALA A 166 -3.79 -9.90 5.41
C ALA A 166 -2.55 -10.49 4.72
N LEU A 167 -2.16 -9.94 3.57
CA LEU A 167 -0.96 -10.34 2.84
C LEU A 167 0.31 -10.07 3.63
N LEU A 168 0.44 -8.91 4.29
CA LEU A 168 1.60 -8.61 5.15
C LEU A 168 1.70 -9.59 6.33
N LEU A 169 0.58 -9.87 7.00
CA LEU A 169 0.52 -10.81 8.12
C LEU A 169 0.89 -12.24 7.71
N TRP A 170 0.65 -12.59 6.44
CA TRP A 170 1.01 -13.89 5.89
C TRP A 170 2.45 -13.93 5.34
N LEU A 171 2.89 -12.91 4.61
CA LEU A 171 4.20 -12.85 3.95
C LEU A 171 5.36 -12.66 4.94
N LEU A 172 5.17 -11.86 5.99
CA LEU A 172 6.25 -11.59 6.95
C LEU A 172 6.75 -12.87 7.63
N PRO A 173 5.89 -13.74 8.21
CA PRO A 173 6.33 -15.03 8.76
C PRO A 173 7.00 -15.94 7.74
N LEU A 174 6.52 -15.96 6.49
CA LEU A 174 7.14 -16.76 5.42
C LEU A 174 8.56 -16.28 5.10
N ALA A 175 8.85 -15.00 5.29
CA ALA A 175 10.17 -14.41 5.14
C ALA A 175 11.01 -14.46 6.44
N GLY A 176 10.57 -15.20 7.46
CA GLY A 176 11.28 -15.32 8.75
C GLY A 176 11.13 -14.11 9.68
N TRP A 177 10.23 -13.17 9.35
CA TRP A 177 10.00 -11.97 10.15
C TRP A 177 8.76 -12.10 11.05
N PRO A 178 8.74 -11.47 12.24
CA PRO A 178 7.54 -11.45 13.07
C PRO A 178 6.38 -10.73 12.37
N ALA A 179 5.18 -11.35 12.35
CA ALA A 179 3.96 -10.75 11.78
C ALA A 179 3.64 -9.35 12.35
N ARG A 180 4.05 -9.09 13.59
CA ARG A 180 3.91 -7.77 14.24
C ARG A 180 4.52 -6.63 13.44
N ARG A 181 5.52 -6.89 12.58
CA ARG A 181 6.10 -5.85 11.72
C ARG A 181 5.11 -5.25 10.73
N ALA A 182 4.00 -5.94 10.42
CA ALA A 182 2.92 -5.37 9.61
C ALA A 182 2.38 -4.06 10.19
N LEU A 183 2.41 -3.90 11.53
CA LEU A 183 1.95 -2.69 12.20
C LEU A 183 2.74 -1.43 11.80
N ALA A 184 3.98 -1.56 11.32
CA ALA A 184 4.74 -0.43 10.82
C ALA A 184 4.07 0.21 9.59
N TYR A 185 3.57 -0.60 8.66
CA TYR A 185 2.76 -0.10 7.54
C TYR A 185 1.36 0.30 7.99
N LEU A 186 0.68 -0.58 8.73
CA LEU A 186 -0.74 -0.40 9.05
C LEU A 186 -1.05 0.81 9.94
N LEU A 187 -0.10 1.20 10.81
CA LEU A 187 -0.26 2.36 11.69
C LEU A 187 0.45 3.61 11.14
N HIS A 188 1.09 3.55 9.98
CA HIS A 188 1.82 4.68 9.43
C HIS A 188 0.87 5.84 9.10
N PRO A 189 1.10 7.07 9.62
CA PRO A 189 0.23 8.21 9.40
C PRO A 189 -0.04 8.51 7.93
N LEU A 190 1.03 8.52 7.11
CA LEU A 190 0.89 8.76 5.69
C LEU A 190 0.02 7.70 4.98
N ALA A 191 0.18 6.41 5.32
CA ALA A 191 -0.61 5.36 4.69
C ALA A 191 -2.10 5.51 5.01
N VAL A 192 -2.44 5.83 6.27
CA VAL A 192 -3.83 6.03 6.68
C VAL A 192 -4.42 7.27 6.02
N VAL A 193 -3.72 8.40 6.07
CA VAL A 193 -4.22 9.69 5.57
C VAL A 193 -4.36 9.69 4.05
N GLU A 194 -3.39 9.16 3.31
CA GLU A 194 -3.45 9.14 1.85
C GLU A 194 -4.52 8.18 1.32
N VAL A 195 -4.57 6.95 1.85
CA VAL A 195 -5.50 5.93 1.36
C VAL A 195 -6.94 6.25 1.76
N MET A 196 -7.19 6.54 3.04
CA MET A 196 -8.56 6.73 3.53
C MET A 196 -8.98 8.19 3.58
N GLY A 197 -8.08 9.10 3.94
CA GLY A 197 -8.37 10.53 4.00
C GLY A 197 -8.53 11.13 2.60
N ASN A 198 -7.51 10.99 1.76
CA ASN A 198 -7.48 11.54 0.40
C ASN A 198 -8.08 10.62 -0.67
N VAL A 199 -8.42 9.37 -0.31
CA VAL A 199 -9.04 8.41 -1.23
C VAL A 199 -8.12 8.09 -2.41
N HIS A 200 -6.81 8.14 -2.20
CA HIS A 200 -5.87 7.87 -3.26
C HIS A 200 -5.67 6.36 -3.50
N MET A 201 -5.44 5.99 -4.77
CA MET A 201 -5.46 4.61 -5.24
C MET A 201 -4.17 3.82 -4.96
N GLU A 202 -3.16 4.44 -4.37
CA GLU A 202 -1.87 3.82 -4.02
C GLU A 202 -2.08 2.67 -3.03
N GLY A 203 -3.11 2.72 -2.17
CA GLY A 203 -3.47 1.59 -1.30
C GLY A 203 -3.81 0.33 -2.11
N ALA A 204 -4.50 0.49 -3.24
CA ALA A 204 -4.76 -0.62 -4.16
C ALA A 204 -3.48 -1.09 -4.88
N VAL A 205 -2.58 -0.17 -5.23
CA VAL A 205 -1.27 -0.51 -5.81
C VAL A 205 -0.45 -1.35 -4.83
N VAL A 206 -0.39 -0.95 -3.56
CA VAL A 206 0.30 -1.71 -2.49
C VAL A 206 -0.31 -3.10 -2.34
N PHE A 207 -1.63 -3.21 -2.32
CA PHE A 207 -2.31 -4.51 -2.28
C PHE A 207 -1.90 -5.42 -3.44
N PHE A 208 -1.98 -4.94 -4.68
CA PHE A 208 -1.63 -5.74 -5.85
C PHE A 208 -0.14 -6.08 -5.90
N LEU A 209 0.74 -5.19 -5.47
CA LEU A 209 2.18 -5.47 -5.38
C LEU A 209 2.47 -6.59 -4.37
N LEU A 210 1.84 -6.54 -3.20
CA LEU A 210 1.94 -7.61 -2.19
C LEU A 210 1.35 -8.92 -2.72
N LEU A 211 0.23 -8.84 -3.45
CA LEU A 211 -0.41 -10.02 -4.05
C LEU A 211 0.49 -10.66 -5.11
N THR A 212 1.15 -9.86 -5.95
CA THR A 212 2.14 -10.36 -6.90
C THR A 212 3.29 -11.06 -6.18
N GLY A 213 3.85 -10.43 -5.13
CA GLY A 213 4.89 -11.05 -4.31
C GLY A 213 4.42 -12.38 -3.68
N ALA A 214 3.19 -12.42 -3.19
CA ALA A 214 2.56 -13.61 -2.64
C ALA A 214 2.43 -14.76 -3.64
N LEU A 215 1.93 -14.47 -4.84
CA LEU A 215 1.78 -15.49 -5.88
C LEU A 215 3.14 -16.02 -6.36
N LEU A 216 4.15 -15.15 -6.45
CA LEU A 216 5.52 -15.55 -6.79
C LEU A 216 6.16 -16.43 -5.71
N ALA A 217 5.97 -16.09 -4.43
CA ALA A 217 6.46 -16.88 -3.31
C ALA A 217 5.83 -18.29 -3.30
N ARG A 218 4.52 -18.39 -3.55
CA ARG A 218 3.83 -19.69 -3.66
C ARG A 218 4.36 -20.55 -4.79
N ARG A 219 4.62 -19.94 -5.95
CA ARG A 219 5.18 -20.64 -7.11
C ARG A 219 6.58 -21.19 -6.82
N ARG A 220 7.45 -20.40 -6.19
CA ARG A 220 8.81 -20.83 -5.83
C ARG A 220 8.83 -21.91 -4.75
N ALA A 221 7.87 -21.90 -3.83
CA ALA A 221 7.75 -22.89 -2.77
C ALA A 221 7.06 -24.20 -3.18
N GLY A 222 6.64 -24.36 -4.44
CA GLY A 222 5.91 -25.56 -4.91
C GLY A 222 4.55 -25.75 -4.25
N TRP A 223 3.93 -24.68 -3.75
CA TRP A 223 2.69 -24.76 -2.98
C TRP A 223 1.49 -25.07 -3.88
N PRO A 224 0.80 -26.23 -3.74
CA PRO A 224 -0.39 -26.49 -4.52
C PRO A 224 -1.49 -25.46 -4.18
N PRO A 225 -2.35 -25.08 -5.12
CA PRO A 225 -3.46 -24.19 -4.83
C PRO A 225 -4.39 -24.84 -3.79
N GLY A 226 -4.35 -24.33 -2.54
CA GLY A 226 -5.28 -24.76 -1.47
C GLY A 226 -4.63 -25.13 -0.12
N ALA A 227 -3.31 -25.29 -0.03
CA ALA A 227 -2.72 -25.48 1.30
C ALA A 227 -2.78 -24.15 2.09
N GLY A 228 -3.09 -24.21 3.39
CA GLY A 228 -2.98 -23.10 4.34
C GLY A 228 -1.65 -23.15 5.09
N PRO A 229 -1.16 -22.06 5.70
CA PRO A 229 0.14 -22.00 6.35
C PRO A 229 0.12 -22.82 7.64
N GLY A 230 0.41 -24.11 7.54
CA GLY A 230 0.51 -25.00 8.68
C GLY A 230 0.78 -26.42 8.24
N ARG A 231 2.05 -26.81 8.29
CA ARG A 231 2.65 -28.17 8.17
C ARG A 231 3.77 -28.20 7.13
N GLY A 232 4.87 -27.53 7.43
CA GLY A 232 6.10 -27.65 6.64
C GLY A 232 7.39 -27.73 7.46
N HIS A 233 7.34 -27.66 8.79
CA HIS A 233 8.54 -27.57 9.64
C HIS A 233 8.58 -28.65 10.74
N GLN A 234 8.08 -29.86 10.45
CA GLN A 234 8.27 -31.01 11.36
C GLN A 234 8.85 -32.27 10.68
N ALA A 235 9.04 -32.28 9.36
CA ALA A 235 9.53 -33.48 8.67
C ALA A 235 11.06 -33.67 8.70
N ALA A 236 11.85 -32.66 9.10
CA ALA A 236 13.32 -32.76 9.10
C ALA A 236 13.94 -33.21 10.43
N ALA A 237 13.18 -33.26 11.52
CA ALA A 237 13.71 -33.62 12.84
C ALA A 237 13.54 -35.11 13.22
N ALA A 238 12.78 -35.89 12.44
CA ALA A 238 12.45 -37.28 12.76
C ALA A 238 13.37 -38.33 12.09
N ALA A 239 14.37 -37.92 11.30
CA ALA A 239 15.26 -38.85 10.58
C ALA A 239 16.62 -39.11 11.27
N GLY A 240 16.88 -38.54 12.45
CA GLY A 240 18.18 -38.64 13.15
C GLY A 240 18.20 -39.44 14.45
N ALA A 241 17.06 -39.97 14.91
CA ALA A 241 16.94 -40.58 16.24
C ALA A 241 16.51 -42.05 16.18
N ALA A 242 17.23 -42.87 15.42
CA ALA A 242 17.03 -44.32 15.39
C ALA A 242 18.35 -45.07 15.12
N ALA A 243 19.30 -44.98 16.05
CA ALA A 243 20.37 -45.98 16.23
C ALA A 243 21.16 -45.67 17.51
N ALA A 244 20.78 -46.28 18.64
CA ALA A 244 21.70 -46.72 19.70
C ALA A 244 20.90 -47.32 20.88
N GLY A 245 20.91 -48.65 20.98
CA GLY A 245 20.60 -49.37 22.22
C GLY A 245 21.84 -49.45 23.12
N PRO A 246 21.69 -49.83 24.40
CA PRO A 246 22.57 -49.41 25.47
C PRO A 246 23.68 -50.43 25.76
N ALA A 247 24.87 -49.95 26.12
CA ALA A 247 25.85 -50.71 26.89
C ALA A 247 26.65 -49.76 27.78
N ALA A 248 26.56 -50.02 29.08
CA ALA A 248 27.29 -49.37 30.15
C ALA A 248 28.77 -49.80 30.15
N GLY A 249 29.65 -48.95 30.69
CA GLY A 249 31.00 -49.39 31.05
C GLY A 249 32.03 -48.28 31.18
N ALA A 250 32.11 -47.71 32.39
CA ALA A 250 33.33 -47.37 33.13
C ALA A 250 34.45 -46.48 32.53
N ALA A 251 34.88 -45.55 33.40
CA ALA A 251 36.24 -45.02 33.57
C ALA A 251 36.78 -44.09 32.45
N ALA A 252 37.65 -43.12 32.69
CA ALA A 252 38.11 -42.36 33.84
C ALA A 252 39.04 -41.28 33.26
N LEU A 253 39.18 -40.16 33.98
CA LEU A 253 40.38 -39.31 34.11
C LEU A 253 41.10 -38.72 32.86
N SER A 254 41.10 -37.37 32.89
CA SER A 254 42.30 -36.52 32.96
C SER A 254 43.05 -36.06 31.70
N LEU A 255 43.29 -34.73 31.73
CA LEU A 255 44.55 -34.01 31.43
C LEU A 255 45.04 -34.04 29.97
N VAL A 256 44.98 -32.91 29.23
CA VAL A 256 45.91 -31.76 29.24
C VAL A 256 47.02 -31.87 28.18
N PHE A 257 47.26 -30.73 27.52
CA PHE A 257 48.37 -30.29 26.67
C PHE A 257 48.56 -30.86 25.25
N GLY A 258 48.53 -29.94 24.29
CA GLY A 258 49.75 -29.58 23.57
C GLY A 258 49.83 -30.04 22.11
N GLY A 259 50.37 -29.17 21.25
CA GLY A 259 50.95 -29.61 20.00
C GLY A 259 50.61 -28.73 18.80
N ALA A 260 51.47 -27.75 18.56
CA ALA A 260 51.56 -26.99 17.33
C ALA A 260 51.91 -27.87 16.11
N GLY A 261 51.56 -27.39 14.92
CA GLY A 261 52.32 -27.65 13.70
C GLY A 261 51.52 -28.26 12.54
N GLY A 262 51.46 -27.54 11.41
CA GLY A 262 51.21 -28.14 10.10
C GLY A 262 50.14 -27.47 9.24
N GLN A 263 50.47 -26.32 8.64
CA GLN A 263 50.00 -25.95 7.29
C GLN A 263 50.93 -26.65 6.26
N PRO A 264 50.62 -26.80 4.95
CA PRO A 264 49.80 -25.87 4.15
C PRO A 264 48.97 -26.43 2.97
N ARG A 265 48.26 -25.49 2.32
CA ARG A 265 47.82 -25.41 0.89
C ARG A 265 46.39 -25.85 0.53
N ALA A 266 45.55 -24.85 0.23
CA ALA A 266 45.09 -24.48 -1.13
C ALA A 266 43.92 -23.48 -0.98
N ALA A 267 44.12 -22.17 -1.18
CA ALA A 267 43.85 -21.45 -2.44
C ALA A 267 42.47 -21.76 -3.07
N VAL A 268 41.47 -20.89 -2.85
CA VAL A 268 40.57 -20.34 -3.90
C VAL A 268 40.04 -18.96 -3.43
N SER A 269 40.29 -17.93 -4.25
CA SER A 269 39.81 -16.54 -4.11
C SER A 269 38.31 -16.38 -4.42
N PRO A 270 37.68 -15.27 -3.98
CA PRO A 270 36.30 -14.94 -4.33
C PRO A 270 36.22 -14.25 -5.71
N LEU A 271 35.30 -14.71 -6.56
CA LEU A 271 34.83 -14.00 -7.76
C LEU A 271 33.30 -14.16 -7.80
N SER A 272 32.47 -13.22 -8.24
CA SER A 272 32.66 -11.84 -8.66
C SER A 272 31.29 -11.19 -8.75
N PHE A 273 31.24 -9.91 -8.41
CA PHE A 273 30.12 -9.02 -8.61
C PHE A 273 30.03 -8.69 -10.11
N VAL A 274 28.97 -9.13 -10.80
CA VAL A 274 28.72 -8.74 -12.19
C VAL A 274 27.93 -7.44 -12.18
N GLY A 275 28.65 -6.35 -12.44
CA GLY A 275 28.08 -5.04 -12.75
C GLY A 275 27.48 -5.04 -14.15
N PHE A 276 26.26 -4.51 -14.25
CA PHE A 276 25.57 -4.31 -15.52
C PHE A 276 25.94 -2.93 -16.07
N THR A 277 26.83 -2.88 -17.06
CA THR A 277 27.15 -1.67 -17.82
C THR A 277 26.15 -1.49 -18.96
N ALA A 278 25.31 -0.46 -18.86
CA ALA A 278 24.42 -0.05 -19.95
C ALA A 278 25.22 0.78 -20.97
N ALA A 279 25.33 0.28 -22.19
CA ALA A 279 25.88 1.04 -23.33
C ALA A 279 24.80 2.01 -23.85
N HIS A 280 25.01 3.31 -23.62
CA HIS A 280 24.25 4.40 -24.23
C HIS A 280 24.94 4.81 -25.54
N ARG A 281 24.24 4.67 -26.68
CA ARG A 281 24.65 5.30 -27.95
C ARG A 281 24.05 6.72 -28.00
N PRO A 282 24.82 7.75 -28.39
CA PRO A 282 24.28 9.10 -28.57
C PRO A 282 23.53 9.23 -29.91
N GLN A 283 22.35 9.84 -29.87
CA GLN A 283 21.63 10.35 -31.04
C GLN A 283 21.84 11.88 -31.10
N PRO A 284 22.08 12.48 -32.29
CA PRO A 284 22.33 13.91 -32.40
C PRO A 284 21.05 14.74 -32.50
N GLY A 285 21.02 15.85 -31.75
CA GLY A 285 20.43 17.14 -32.16
C GLY A 285 18.90 17.25 -32.23
N LEU A 286 18.28 17.71 -31.14
CA LEU A 286 17.05 18.51 -31.24
C LEU A 286 17.14 19.70 -30.27
N VAL A 287 17.25 20.89 -30.86
CA VAL A 287 17.22 22.19 -30.19
C VAL A 287 15.77 22.55 -29.89
N PHE A 288 15.42 22.78 -28.62
CA PHE A 288 14.14 23.38 -28.24
C PHE A 288 14.36 24.87 -27.91
N PRO A 289 13.55 25.78 -28.46
CA PRO A 289 13.54 27.17 -28.03
C PRO A 289 12.84 27.29 -26.67
N LYS A 290 13.39 28.17 -25.82
CA LYS A 290 12.82 28.57 -24.53
C LYS A 290 11.56 29.40 -24.75
N PHE A 291 10.42 28.93 -24.25
CA PHE A 291 9.32 29.74 -23.69
C PHE A 291 8.58 28.92 -22.64
#